data_AF-A0A662SCP1-F1
#
_entry.id   AF-A0A662SCP1-F1
#
_cell.length_a   1.000
_cell.length_b   1.000
_cell.length_c   1.000
_cell.angle_alpha   90.00
_cell.angle_beta   90.00
_cell.angle_gamma   90.00
#
_symmetry.space_group_name_H-M   'P 1'
#
loop_
_entity.id
_entity.type
_entity.pdbx_description
1 polymer ?
#
loop_
_entity_poly.entity_id
_entity_poly.type
_entity_poly.pdbx_seq_one_letter_code
_entity_poly.pdbx_strand_id
1 'polypeptide(L)'
;MAKKERDDMIMEDVQIVDVPVHWINEGEKRLDAGFYAQDVITARILIEKVSQHLEIQSVSDLSSQIFWPGRFKRHYVSKKDGEPFLMPSEVFMFLPKPTKYVINY
;
A
#
# COMPACT_ATOMS: atom_id res chain seq x y z
N MET A 1 46.39 3.00 7.56
CA MET A 1 45.34 4.03 7.51
C MET A 1 45.27 4.56 6.08
N ALA A 2 44.46 3.92 5.24
CA ALA A 2 44.25 4.35 3.86
C ALA A 2 43.08 5.35 3.84
N LYS A 3 43.33 6.56 3.33
CA LYS A 3 42.29 7.56 3.07
C LYS A 3 41.33 6.97 2.05
N LYS A 4 40.09 6.72 2.47
CA LYS A 4 38.98 6.44 1.56
C LYS A 4 38.64 7.76 0.89
N GLU A 5 39.11 7.93 -0.35
CA GLU A 5 38.61 8.98 -1.23
C GLU A 5 37.08 8.81 -1.32
N ARG A 6 36.37 9.92 -1.14
CA ARG A 6 34.91 9.94 -1.29
C ARG A 6 34.64 9.77 -2.78
N ASP A 7 34.52 8.51 -3.21
CA ASP A 7 33.95 8.15 -4.50
C ASP A 7 32.60 8.85 -4.62
N ASP A 8 32.59 9.84 -5.52
CA ASP A 8 31.48 10.33 -6.31
C ASP A 8 30.12 10.39 -5.60
N MET A 9 29.77 11.60 -5.15
CA MET A 9 28.37 12.00 -5.00
C MET A 9 27.66 11.67 -6.32
N ILE A 10 26.84 10.62 -6.32
CA ILE A 10 25.84 10.39 -7.35
C ILE A 10 24.98 11.65 -7.37
N MET A 11 25.22 12.52 -8.34
CA MET A 11 24.23 13.53 -8.69
C MET A 11 23.06 12.73 -9.25
N GLU A 12 21.98 12.63 -8.49
CA GLU A 12 20.75 12.02 -8.97
C GLU A 12 20.30 12.81 -10.21
N ASP A 13 20.57 12.24 -11.39
CA ASP A 13 20.15 12.83 -12.65
C ASP A 13 18.63 13.01 -12.62
N VAL A 14 18.18 14.26 -12.67
CA VAL A 14 16.75 14.58 -12.71
C VAL A 14 16.20 14.05 -14.02
N GLN A 15 15.43 12.96 -13.94
CA GLN A 15 14.72 12.39 -15.07
C GLN A 15 13.46 13.22 -15.32
N ILE A 16 13.43 13.96 -16.43
CA ILE A 16 12.23 14.66 -16.91
C ILE A 16 11.53 13.75 -17.92
N VAL A 17 10.26 13.47 -17.68
CA VAL A 17 9.41 12.69 -18.59
C VAL A 17 8.13 13.48 -18.82
N ASP A 18 7.75 13.63 -20.08
CA ASP A 18 6.45 14.17 -20.46
C ASP A 18 5.41 13.04 -20.50
N VAL A 19 4.30 13.22 -19.80
CA VAL A 19 3.16 12.31 -19.85
C VAL A 19 1.92 13.06 -20.31
N PRO A 20 1.01 12.41 -21.06
CA PRO A 20 -0.26 13.01 -21.41
C PRO A 20 -1.06 13.44 -20.16
N VAL A 21 -1.62 14.64 -20.17
CA VAL A 21 -2.38 15.19 -19.02
C VAL A 21 -3.54 14.30 -18.59
N HIS A 22 -4.14 13.56 -19.52
CA HIS A 22 -5.23 12.66 -19.20
C HIS A 22 -4.78 11.47 -18.31
N TRP A 23 -3.51 11.06 -18.29
CA TRP A 23 -3.06 10.00 -17.37
C TRP A 23 -3.04 10.44 -15.91
N ILE A 24 -2.98 11.75 -15.65
CA ILE A 24 -3.10 12.32 -14.31
C ILE A 24 -4.57 12.45 -13.92
N ASN A 25 -5.44 12.73 -14.90
CA ASN A 25 -6.86 13.00 -14.68
C ASN A 25 -7.75 11.75 -14.74
N GLU A 26 -7.35 10.74 -15.52
CA GLU A 26 -8.04 9.46 -15.66
C GLU A 26 -7.40 8.48 -14.67
N GLY A 27 -7.88 8.52 -13.43
CA GLY A 27 -7.51 7.53 -12.43
C GLY A 27 -8.09 6.14 -12.72
N GLU A 28 -7.70 5.14 -11.93
CA GLU A 28 -8.47 3.89 -11.89
C GLU A 28 -9.92 4.20 -11.53
N LYS A 29 -10.91 3.45 -12.05
CA LYS A 29 -12.34 3.62 -11.71
C LYS A 29 -12.70 3.21 -10.27
N ARG A 30 -11.72 3.27 -9.37
CA ARG A 30 -11.90 3.18 -7.93
C ARG A 30 -12.41 4.55 -7.49
N LEU A 31 -13.31 4.60 -6.51
CA LEU A 31 -13.69 5.86 -5.84
C LEU A 31 -12.55 6.36 -4.94
N ASP A 32 -11.32 6.33 -5.46
CA ASP A 32 -10.11 6.71 -4.77
C ASP A 32 -9.76 8.12 -5.20
N ALA A 33 -9.77 9.03 -4.23
CA ALA A 33 -9.66 10.44 -4.50
C ALA A 33 -8.20 10.83 -4.25
N GLY A 34 -7.38 10.70 -5.29
CA GLY A 34 -5.95 11.02 -5.22
C GLY A 34 -5.72 12.47 -4.76
N PHE A 35 -4.55 12.73 -4.16
CA PHE A 35 -4.23 14.02 -3.50
C PHE A 35 -4.45 15.29 -4.36
N TYR A 36 -4.44 15.16 -5.69
CA TYR A 36 -4.63 16.27 -6.64
C TYR A 36 -5.86 16.10 -7.55
N ALA A 37 -6.68 15.07 -7.33
CA ALA A 37 -7.82 14.78 -8.19
C ALA A 37 -9.03 15.63 -7.80
N GLN A 38 -9.60 16.38 -8.76
CA GLN A 38 -10.89 17.06 -8.58
C GLN A 38 -12.05 16.06 -8.42
N ASP A 39 -11.81 14.79 -8.76
CA ASP A 39 -12.74 13.68 -8.66
C ASP A 39 -13.25 13.44 -7.24
N VAL A 40 -12.55 13.95 -6.20
CA VAL A 40 -13.06 13.98 -4.82
C VAL A 40 -14.46 14.60 -4.76
N ILE A 41 -14.67 15.71 -5.47
CA ILE A 41 -15.94 16.46 -5.45
C ILE A 41 -17.02 15.63 -6.13
N THR A 42 -16.71 15.08 -7.32
CA THR A 42 -17.61 14.22 -8.07
C THR A 42 -17.99 12.97 -7.28
N ALA A 43 -17.03 12.31 -6.64
CA ALA A 43 -17.25 11.13 -5.80
C ALA A 43 -18.14 11.45 -4.60
N ARG A 44 -17.94 12.60 -3.94
CA ARG A 44 -18.80 13.05 -2.83
C ARG A 44 -20.24 13.27 -3.26
N ILE A 45 -20.45 14.00 -4.36
CA ILE A 45 -21.80 14.22 -4.92
C ILE A 45 -22.47 12.88 -5.26
N LEU A 46 -21.70 11.94 -5.83
CA LEU A 46 -22.23 10.62 -6.17
C LEU A 46 -22.63 9.83 -4.91
N ILE A 47 -21.79 9.82 -3.88
CA ILE A 47 -22.06 9.16 -2.59
C ILE A 47 -23.34 9.72 -1.96
N GLU A 48 -23.51 11.06 -1.94
CA GLU A 48 -24.72 11.71 -1.39
C GLU A 48 -26.00 11.34 -2.18
N LYS A 49 -25.91 11.23 -3.50
CA LYS A 49 -27.06 10.79 -4.32
C LYS A 49 -27.41 9.34 -4.07
N VAL A 50 -26.40 8.48 -3.94
CA VAL A 50 -26.57 7.05 -3.69
C VAL A 50 -27.14 6.80 -2.29
N SER A 51 -26.73 7.57 -1.28
CA SER A 51 -27.22 7.41 0.10
C SER A 51 -28.72 7.67 0.26
N GLN A 52 -29.38 8.29 -0.72
CA GLN A 52 -30.83 8.45 -0.74
C GLN A 52 -31.58 7.14 -1.04
N HIS A 53 -30.89 6.17 -1.64
CA HIS A 53 -31.49 4.93 -2.15
C HIS A 53 -30.85 3.67 -1.57
N LEU A 54 -29.62 3.77 -1.06
CA LEU A 54 -28.85 2.68 -0.47
C LEU A 54 -28.27 3.10 0.87
N GLU A 55 -28.20 2.16 1.82
CA GLU A 55 -27.45 2.36 3.05
C GLU A 55 -25.95 2.39 2.75
N ILE A 56 -25.27 3.43 3.24
CA ILE A 56 -23.82 3.57 3.11
C ILE A 56 -23.21 3.33 4.48
N GLN A 57 -22.35 2.32 4.56
CA GLN A 57 -21.58 2.00 5.75
C GLN A 57 -20.13 2.41 5.55
N SER A 58 -19.56 3.01 6.58
CA SER A 58 -18.14 3.26 6.69
C SER A 58 -17.40 1.98 7.11
N VAL A 59 -16.10 1.91 6.84
CA VAL A 59 -15.29 0.78 7.29
C VAL A 59 -15.28 0.67 8.83
N SER A 60 -15.41 1.80 9.54
CA SER A 60 -15.53 1.84 11.00
C SER A 60 -16.82 1.23 11.55
N ASP A 61 -17.89 1.17 10.75
CA ASP A 61 -19.14 0.50 11.17
C ASP A 61 -18.96 -1.03 11.19
N LEU A 62 -18.00 -1.54 10.42
CA LEU A 62 -17.69 -2.97 10.29
C LEU A 62 -16.50 -3.39 11.17
N SER A 63 -15.60 -2.48 11.51
CA SER A 63 -14.40 -2.77 12.28
C SER A 63 -14.01 -1.61 13.19
N SER A 64 -13.87 -1.91 14.49
CA SER A 64 -13.43 -0.96 15.50
C SER A 64 -11.91 -0.84 15.63
N GLN A 65 -11.15 -1.76 15.01
CA GLN A 65 -9.69 -1.85 15.16
C GLN A 65 -9.01 -2.16 13.84
N ILE A 66 -8.86 -1.13 13.01
CA ILE A 66 -8.03 -1.18 11.81
C ILE A 66 -6.69 -0.56 12.17
N PHE A 67 -5.65 -1.39 12.23
CA PHE A 67 -4.30 -0.91 12.45
C PHE A 67 -3.35 -1.53 11.43
N TRP A 68 -2.38 -0.72 11.00
CA TRP A 68 -1.24 -1.21 10.25
C TRP A 68 -0.05 -1.31 11.20
N PRO A 69 0.53 -2.50 11.41
CA PRO A 69 1.66 -2.63 12.31
C PRO A 69 2.85 -1.81 11.79
N GLY A 70 3.65 -1.30 12.73
CA GLY A 70 4.93 -0.67 12.39
C GLY A 70 5.83 -1.64 11.60
N ARG A 71 6.81 -1.10 10.88
CA ARG A 71 7.80 -1.94 10.21
C ARG A 71 8.62 -2.67 11.28
N PHE A 72 8.61 -3.99 11.27
CA PHE A 72 9.45 -4.83 12.14
C PHE A 72 10.46 -5.63 11.32
N LYS A 73 11.58 -6.01 11.94
CA LYS A 73 12.58 -6.89 11.34
C LYS A 73 12.09 -8.32 11.42
N ARG A 74 12.06 -9.02 10.29
CA ARG A 74 11.65 -10.43 10.23
C ARG A 74 12.85 -11.32 10.52
N HIS A 75 12.89 -11.93 11.70
CA HIS A 75 13.87 -12.94 12.05
C HIS A 75 13.37 -14.31 11.58
N TYR A 76 13.78 -14.73 10.39
CA TYR A 76 13.32 -15.99 9.81
C TYR A 76 13.94 -17.20 10.50
N VAL A 77 13.11 -18.18 10.82
CA VAL A 77 13.50 -19.43 11.50
C VAL A 77 12.83 -20.63 10.83
N SER A 78 13.13 -21.84 11.32
CA SER A 78 12.49 -23.05 10.82
C SER A 78 11.02 -23.12 11.25
N LYS A 79 10.23 -23.97 10.58
CA LYS A 79 8.84 -24.27 10.96
C LYS A 79 8.68 -24.73 12.41
N LYS A 80 9.73 -25.32 13.00
CA LYS A 80 9.68 -25.81 14.39
C LYS A 80 9.89 -24.71 15.42
N ASP A 81 10.52 -23.60 15.02
CA ASP A 81 11.08 -22.61 15.95
C ASP A 81 10.40 -21.24 15.87
N GLY A 82 9.39 -21.08 15.00
CA GLY A 82 8.72 -19.80 14.83
C GLY A 82 7.30 -19.90 14.32
N GLU A 83 6.64 -18.75 14.28
CA GLU A 83 5.24 -18.62 13.91
C GLU A 83 5.09 -18.43 12.40
N PRO A 84 4.04 -18.99 11.77
CA PRO A 84 3.81 -18.86 10.35
C PRO A 84 3.59 -17.40 9.95
N PHE A 85 4.30 -16.96 8.91
CA PHE A 85 4.20 -15.60 8.39
C PHE A 85 3.78 -15.60 6.93
N LEU A 86 2.65 -14.93 6.64
CA LEU A 86 2.17 -14.75 5.27
C LEU A 86 2.89 -13.57 4.60
N MET A 87 3.70 -13.89 3.61
CA MET A 87 4.36 -12.97 2.69
C MET A 87 3.38 -12.50 1.61
N PRO A 88 3.58 -11.31 1.02
CA PRO A 88 2.77 -10.82 -0.09
C PRO A 88 2.68 -11.79 -1.28
N SER A 89 3.73 -12.57 -1.54
CA SER A 89 3.75 -13.57 -2.60
C SER A 89 2.74 -14.71 -2.39
N GLU A 90 2.34 -15.00 -1.16
CA GLU A 90 1.43 -16.10 -0.83
C GLU A 90 -0.05 -15.70 -0.99
N VAL A 91 -0.34 -14.41 -1.18
CA VAL A 91 -1.69 -13.90 -1.50
C VAL A 91 -2.22 -14.49 -2.82
N PHE A 92 -1.32 -14.86 -3.75
CA PHE A 92 -1.70 -15.44 -5.04
C PHE A 92 -1.95 -16.95 -4.99
N MET A 93 -1.78 -17.61 -3.84
CA MET A 93 -1.99 -19.04 -3.70
C MET A 93 -3.49 -19.36 -3.54
N PHE A 94 -3.97 -20.41 -4.20
CA PHE A 94 -5.26 -21.00 -3.87
C PHE A 94 -5.16 -21.67 -2.49
N LEU A 95 -5.79 -21.05 -1.50
CA LEU A 95 -5.57 -21.24 -0.06
C LEU A 95 -4.15 -20.83 0.35
N PRO A 96 -3.95 -19.60 0.86
CA PRO A 96 -2.66 -19.12 1.31
C PRO A 96 -2.01 -20.08 2.32
N LYS A 97 -0.75 -20.43 2.07
CA LYS A 97 0.06 -21.28 2.94
C LYS A 97 1.36 -20.56 3.31
N PRO A 98 1.73 -20.53 4.59
CA PRO A 98 2.95 -19.89 5.03
C PRO A 98 4.18 -20.69 4.55
N THR A 99 5.07 -20.04 3.80
CA THR A 99 6.36 -20.64 3.42
C THR A 99 7.50 -20.19 4.33
N LYS A 100 7.28 -19.13 5.11
CA LYS A 100 8.24 -18.55 6.05
C LYS A 100 7.69 -18.53 7.46
N TYR A 101 8.61 -18.58 8.43
CA TYR A 101 8.31 -18.55 9.86
C TYR A 101 9.20 -17.51 10.52
N VAL A 102 8.66 -16.77 11.48
CA VAL A 102 9.35 -15.65 12.15
C VAL A 102 9.23 -15.75 13.67
N ILE A 103 10.19 -15.15 14.37
CA ILE A 103 10.20 -15.05 15.84
C ILE A 103 10.48 -13.60 16.27
N ASN A 104 10.02 -13.21 17.46
CA ASN A 104 10.28 -11.91 18.10
C ASN A 104 9.90 -10.70 17.22
N TYR A 105 8.61 -10.60 16.86
CA TYR A 105 8.03 -9.54 16.03
C TYR A 105 6.94 -8.76 16.75
#